data_AF-A0A9P5GKY9-F1
#
_entry.id   AF-A0A9P5GKY9-F1
#
_cell.length_a   1.000
_cell.length_b   1.000
_cell.length_c   1.000
_cell.angle_alpha   90.00
_cell.angle_beta   90.00
_cell.angle_gamma   90.00
#
_symmetry.space_group_name_H-M   'P 1'
#
loop_
_entity.id
_entity.type
_entity.pdbx_description
1 polymer ?
#
loop_
_entity_poly.entity_id
_entity_poly.type
_entity_poly.pdbx_seq_one_letter_code
_entity_poly.pdbx_strand_id
1 'polypeptide(L)'
;MTNDIKGDSTSSSSHELMLWLQYEGGQLPIGWTNGPAATIDNLFGTSWTLYEDVNTDTGITVSTLMPTKQFEGSFSGDLKDWLLALANLGIFTESTYVNVGNAGTEFFYGNAVMNSTLGLQINLA
;
A
#
# COMPACT_ATOMS: atom_id res chain seq x y z
N MET A 1 -0.22 -2.63 -12.24
CA MET A 1 -1.54 -3.03 -12.77
C MET A 1 -2.56 -2.59 -11.75
N THR A 2 -3.43 -1.65 -12.10
CA THR A 2 -4.52 -1.20 -11.24
C THR A 2 -5.74 -2.10 -11.49
N ASN A 3 -6.38 -2.58 -10.42
CA ASN A 3 -7.64 -3.33 -10.52
C ASN A 3 -8.81 -2.33 -10.37
N ASP A 4 -9.34 -1.87 -11.50
CA ASP A 4 -10.55 -1.06 -11.54
C ASP A 4 -11.81 -1.95 -11.53
N ILE A 5 -12.99 -1.35 -11.38
CA ILE A 5 -14.26 -2.08 -11.45
C ILE A 5 -14.67 -2.42 -12.89
N LYS A 6 -13.86 -2.09 -13.91
CA LYS A 6 -14.29 -2.17 -15.30
C LYS A 6 -14.30 -3.62 -15.76
N GLY A 7 -15.51 -4.14 -15.96
CA GLY A 7 -15.72 -5.54 -16.34
C GLY A 7 -15.95 -6.47 -15.15
N ASP A 8 -15.93 -5.94 -13.92
CA ASP A 8 -16.41 -6.63 -12.73
C ASP A 8 -17.79 -6.08 -12.33
N SER A 9 -18.84 -6.83 -12.65
CA SER A 9 -20.22 -6.45 -12.31
C SER A 9 -20.59 -6.69 -10.84
N THR A 10 -19.69 -7.26 -10.04
CA THR A 10 -19.94 -7.58 -8.62
C THR A 10 -19.33 -6.56 -7.66
N SER A 11 -18.33 -5.81 -8.10
CA SER A 11 -17.69 -4.75 -7.32
C SER A 11 -18.36 -3.39 -7.49
N SER A 12 -18.58 -2.68 -6.39
CA SER A 12 -19.14 -1.31 -6.40
C SER A 12 -18.08 -0.22 -6.38
N SER A 13 -16.84 -0.54 -6.00
CA SER A 13 -15.73 0.40 -5.86
C SER A 13 -14.40 -0.37 -5.84
N SER A 14 -13.32 0.32 -6.22
CA SER A 14 -11.94 -0.16 -6.07
C SER A 14 -11.16 0.80 -5.19
N HIS A 15 -10.20 0.26 -4.44
CA HIS A 15 -9.29 1.03 -3.59
C HIS A 15 -7.90 0.41 -3.71
N GLU A 16 -6.89 1.23 -3.98
CA GLU A 16 -5.50 0.76 -4.08
C GLU A 16 -4.77 1.01 -2.76
N LEU A 17 -4.15 -0.04 -2.22
CA LEU A 17 -3.41 0.02 -0.97
C LEU A 17 -1.94 -0.22 -1.26
N MET A 18 -1.08 0.68 -0.81
CA MET A 18 0.37 0.54 -0.96
C MET A 18 1.05 0.52 0.41
N LEU A 19 1.88 -0.50 0.65
CA LEU A 19 2.78 -0.58 1.80
C LEU A 19 4.20 -0.36 1.30
N TRP A 20 4.73 0.84 1.47
CA TRP A 20 6.09 1.14 1.02
C TRP A 20 7.08 0.63 2.06
N LEU A 21 7.96 -0.30 1.72
CA LEU A 21 8.97 -0.76 2.68
C LEU A 21 10.20 0.15 2.70
N GLN A 22 10.53 0.70 1.54
CA GLN A 22 11.60 1.65 1.27
C GLN A 22 11.19 2.57 0.12
N TYR A 23 11.81 3.75 0.07
CA TYR A 23 11.72 4.75 -0.97
C TYR A 23 13.08 5.46 -1.09
N GLU A 24 13.46 5.81 -2.32
CA GLU A 24 14.74 6.44 -2.62
C GLU A 24 14.56 7.67 -3.51
N GLY A 25 15.60 8.50 -3.61
CA GLY A 25 15.64 9.61 -4.57
C GLY A 25 14.58 10.70 -4.34
N GLY A 26 13.94 10.74 -3.17
CA GLY A 26 12.89 11.72 -2.86
C GLY A 26 11.52 11.39 -3.50
N GLN A 27 11.26 10.13 -3.82
CA GLN A 27 9.94 9.66 -4.25
C GLN A 27 8.86 9.98 -3.21
N LEU A 28 7.69 10.37 -3.68
CA LEU A 28 6.56 10.78 -2.86
C LEU A 28 5.31 10.00 -3.27
N PRO A 29 4.44 9.63 -2.31
CA PRO A 29 3.19 8.94 -2.61
C PRO A 29 2.15 9.90 -3.20
N ILE A 30 1.13 9.33 -3.82
CA ILE A 30 -0.13 10.04 -4.09
C ILE A 30 -0.69 10.56 -2.76
N GLY A 31 -1.12 11.82 -2.74
CA GLY A 31 -1.61 12.51 -1.54
C GLY A 31 -0.55 13.17 -0.66
N TRP A 32 0.74 13.11 -1.02
CA TRP A 32 1.79 13.78 -0.25
C TRP A 32 1.50 15.28 0.03
N THR A 33 1.01 16.01 -0.96
CA THR A 33 0.71 17.45 -0.87
C THR A 33 -0.48 17.77 0.05
N ASN A 34 -1.35 16.80 0.30
CA ASN A 34 -2.48 16.95 1.23
C ASN A 34 -2.03 16.79 2.69
N GLY A 35 -0.79 16.33 2.89
CA GLY A 35 -0.23 16.01 4.19
C GLY A 35 -0.68 14.64 4.71
N PRO A 36 -0.17 14.25 5.89
CA PRO A 36 -0.55 12.99 6.53
C PRO A 36 -2.05 12.90 6.82
N ALA A 37 -2.68 11.81 6.38
CA ALA A 37 -4.06 11.50 6.71
C ALA A 37 -4.19 10.87 8.11
N ALA A 38 -3.22 10.03 8.50
CA ALA A 38 -3.18 9.35 9.79
C ALA A 38 -1.76 8.86 10.11
N THR A 39 -1.56 8.40 11.34
CA THR A 39 -0.36 7.67 11.76
C THR A 39 -0.74 6.35 12.43
N ILE A 40 0.05 5.30 12.19
CA ILE A 40 -0.09 3.99 12.85
C ILE A 40 1.20 3.71 13.58
N ASP A 41 1.12 3.51 14.90
CA ASP A 41 2.29 3.19 15.72
C ASP A 41 2.48 1.68 15.88
N ASN A 42 3.75 1.26 15.98
CA ASN A 42 4.16 -0.10 16.32
C ASN A 42 3.65 -1.22 15.39
N LEU A 43 3.40 -0.92 14.11
CA LEU A 43 3.11 -1.93 13.09
C LEU A 43 4.43 -2.43 12.48
N PHE A 44 4.66 -3.74 12.52
CA PHE A 44 5.91 -4.37 12.04
C PHE A 44 7.20 -3.76 12.63
N GLY A 45 7.14 -3.27 13.87
CA GLY A 45 8.31 -2.74 14.58
C GLY A 45 8.70 -1.30 14.21
N THR A 46 7.86 -0.58 13.47
CA THR A 46 8.02 0.87 13.21
C THR A 46 6.68 1.60 13.31
N SER A 47 6.71 2.92 13.37
CA SER A 47 5.54 3.76 13.08
C SER A 47 5.44 4.02 11.58
N TRP A 48 4.24 4.39 11.15
CA TRP A 48 3.89 4.64 9.77
C TRP A 48 3.04 5.90 9.63
N THR A 49 3.16 6.54 8.48
CA THR A 49 2.38 7.71 8.09
C THR A 49 1.57 7.36 6.85
N LEU A 50 0.26 7.59 6.92
CA LEU A 50 -0.67 7.35 5.84
C LEU A 50 -0.82 8.60 4.98
N TYR A 51 -0.74 8.45 3.67
CA TYR A 51 -1.07 9.46 2.66
C TYR A 51 -2.18 8.93 1.76
N GLU A 52 -3.08 9.82 1.35
CA GLU A 52 -4.23 9.43 0.54
C GLU A 52 -4.63 10.53 -0.45
N ASP A 53 -4.89 10.12 -1.69
CA ASP A 53 -5.59 10.93 -2.69
C ASP A 53 -6.11 10.04 -3.82
N VAL A 54 -6.86 10.63 -4.74
CA VAL A 54 -7.33 9.98 -5.95
C VAL A 54 -6.24 10.00 -7.02
N ASN A 55 -5.92 8.83 -7.57
CA ASN A 55 -5.11 8.75 -8.78
C ASN A 55 -5.92 9.32 -9.96
N THR A 56 -5.48 10.44 -10.51
CA THR A 56 -6.22 11.17 -11.56
C THR A 56 -6.39 10.41 -12.86
N ASP A 57 -5.53 9.43 -13.14
CA ASP A 57 -5.59 8.65 -14.37
C ASP A 57 -6.64 7.54 -14.30
N THR A 58 -6.90 7.01 -13.10
CA THR A 58 -7.78 5.86 -12.88
C THR A 58 -9.07 6.21 -12.13
N GLY A 59 -9.09 7.34 -11.42
CA GLY A 59 -10.18 7.75 -10.54
C GLY A 59 -10.26 6.92 -9.24
N ILE A 60 -9.27 6.09 -8.95
CA ILE A 60 -9.24 5.21 -7.77
C ILE A 60 -8.53 5.93 -6.62
N THR A 61 -9.10 5.86 -5.42
CA THR A 61 -8.43 6.31 -4.20
C THR A 61 -7.25 5.40 -3.89
N VAL A 62 -6.09 6.01 -3.64
CA VAL A 62 -4.85 5.32 -3.28
C VAL A 62 -4.47 5.68 -1.86
N SER A 63 -4.36 4.69 -0.98
CA SER A 63 -3.89 4.85 0.39
C SER A 63 -2.48 4.26 0.50
N THR A 64 -1.49 5.13 0.69
CA THR A 64 -0.08 4.71 0.81
C THR A 64 0.39 4.84 2.26
N LEU A 65 0.81 3.73 2.83
CA LEU A 65 1.40 3.68 4.16
C LEU A 65 2.92 3.70 4.04
N MET A 66 3.55 4.78 4.53
CA MET A 66 5.00 4.99 4.51
C MET A 66 5.60 4.81 5.90
N PRO A 67 6.75 4.13 6.04
CA PRO A 67 7.36 3.86 7.33
C PRO A 67 8.15 5.08 7.76
N THR A 68 8.07 5.43 9.04
CA THR A 68 8.93 6.48 9.62
C THR A 68 10.38 6.03 9.71
N LYS A 69 10.62 4.72 9.75
CA LYS A 69 11.93 4.07 9.59
C LYS A 69 11.85 2.99 8.52
N GLN A 70 12.55 3.22 7.40
CA GLN A 70 12.58 2.28 6.28
C GLN A 70 13.21 0.92 6.65
N PHE A 71 12.77 -0.13 5.97
CA PHE A 71 13.27 -1.49 6.17
C PHE A 71 14.47 -1.78 5.27
N GLU A 72 15.67 -1.87 5.82
CA GLU A 72 16.87 -2.25 5.06
C GLU A 72 17.07 -3.77 5.10
N GLY A 73 17.16 -4.41 3.92
CA GLY A 73 17.41 -5.84 3.78
C GLY A 73 16.14 -6.68 3.76
N SER A 74 15.64 -7.13 4.91
CA SER A 74 14.53 -8.09 4.98
C SER A 74 13.31 -7.52 5.70
N PHE A 75 12.12 -7.81 5.15
CA PHE A 75 10.84 -7.59 5.78
C PHE A 75 10.10 -8.93 5.90
N SER A 76 9.47 -9.14 7.06
CA SER A 76 8.57 -10.28 7.32
C SER A 76 7.46 -9.81 8.25
N GLY A 77 6.22 -10.14 7.89
CA GLY A 77 5.05 -9.78 8.68
C GLY A 77 3.78 -10.42 8.13
N ASP A 78 2.73 -10.48 8.94
CA ASP A 78 1.40 -10.86 8.48
C ASP A 78 0.73 -9.63 7.84
N LEU A 79 0.49 -9.67 6.53
CA LEU A 79 -0.17 -8.57 5.83
C LEU A 79 -1.60 -8.35 6.31
N LYS A 80 -2.23 -9.32 6.98
CA LYS A 80 -3.54 -9.11 7.61
C LYS A 80 -3.48 -8.04 8.70
N ASP A 81 -2.38 -7.94 9.45
CA ASP A 81 -2.22 -6.92 10.49
C ASP A 81 -2.24 -5.52 9.88
N TRP A 82 -1.60 -5.35 8.72
CA TRP A 82 -1.64 -4.10 7.96
C TRP A 82 -3.04 -3.78 7.46
N LEU A 83 -3.74 -4.75 6.86
CA LEU A 83 -5.10 -4.55 6.37
C LEU A 83 -6.07 -4.20 7.49
N LEU A 84 -5.99 -4.87 8.65
CA LEU A 84 -6.81 -4.56 9.81
C LEU A 84 -6.49 -3.18 10.39
N ALA A 85 -5.23 -2.76 10.37
CA ALA A 85 -4.87 -1.41 10.81
C ALA A 85 -5.53 -0.33 9.94
N LEU A 86 -5.60 -0.52 8.62
CA LEU A 86 -6.30 0.38 7.71
C LEU A 86 -7.84 0.31 7.88
N ALA A 87 -8.39 -0.88 8.09
CA ALA A 87 -9.82 -1.03 8.39
C ALA A 87 -10.23 -0.33 9.69
N ASN A 88 -9.38 -0.40 10.73
CA ASN A 88 -9.59 0.30 12.00
C ASN A 88 -9.54 1.84 11.86
N LEU A 89 -8.83 2.35 10.86
CA LEU A 89 -8.85 3.77 10.49
C LEU A 89 -10.09 4.16 9.65
N GLY A 90 -10.90 3.18 9.25
CA GLY A 90 -12.10 3.40 8.42
C GLY A 90 -11.81 3.58 6.93
N ILE A 91 -10.61 3.23 6.46
CA ILE A 91 -10.24 3.32 5.03
C ILE A 91 -11.12 2.38 4.18
N PHE A 92 -11.44 1.21 4.72
CA PHE A 92 -12.37 0.24 4.16
C PHE A 92 -12.98 -0.61 5.28
N THR A 93 -14.01 -1.41 4.97
CA THR A 93 -14.61 -2.33 5.95
C THR A 93 -13.95 -3.71 5.88
N GLU A 94 -13.96 -4.47 6.98
CA GLU A 94 -13.42 -5.84 7.01
C GLU A 94 -14.14 -6.82 6.04
N SER A 95 -15.30 -6.44 5.51
CA SER A 95 -16.01 -7.19 4.46
C SER A 95 -15.50 -6.93 3.05
N THR A 96 -14.49 -6.08 2.88
CA THR A 96 -13.88 -5.76 1.58
C THR A 96 -12.99 -6.91 1.11
N TYR A 97 -13.11 -7.28 -0.17
CA TYR A 97 -12.34 -8.38 -0.75
C TYR A 97 -10.97 -7.91 -1.25
N VAL A 98 -9.93 -8.69 -0.95
CA VAL A 98 -8.61 -8.54 -1.56
C VAL A 98 -8.57 -9.35 -2.85
N ASN A 99 -8.52 -8.67 -3.99
CA ASN A 99 -8.58 -9.31 -5.31
C ASN A 99 -7.21 -9.42 -6.00
N VAL A 100 -6.25 -8.56 -5.63
CA VAL A 100 -4.91 -8.49 -6.22
C VAL A 100 -3.88 -8.21 -5.13
N GLY A 101 -2.78 -8.96 -5.14
CA GLY A 101 -1.62 -8.72 -4.30
C GLY A 101 -0.35 -8.74 -5.15
N ASN A 102 0.34 -7.61 -5.22
CA ASN A 102 1.59 -7.44 -5.96
C ASN A 102 2.69 -6.95 -5.00
N ALA A 103 3.94 -7.24 -5.30
CA ALA A 103 5.09 -6.62 -4.65
C ALA A 103 6.19 -6.37 -5.68
N GLY A 104 6.89 -5.24 -5.55
CA GLY A 104 7.87 -4.80 -6.53
C GLY A 104 8.42 -3.42 -6.20
N THR A 105 8.87 -2.72 -7.23
CA THR A 105 9.37 -1.35 -7.15
C THR A 105 8.80 -0.53 -8.31
N GLU A 106 8.66 0.78 -8.10
CA GLU A 106 8.23 1.73 -9.14
C GLU A 106 9.36 2.71 -9.42
N PHE A 107 9.95 2.61 -10.61
CA PHE A 107 11.03 3.49 -11.04
C PHE A 107 10.45 4.73 -11.72
N PHE A 108 10.91 5.91 -11.29
CA PHE A 108 10.49 7.18 -11.88
C PHE A 108 11.52 7.66 -12.91
N TYR A 109 12.79 7.73 -12.52
CA TYR A 109 13.90 8.11 -13.38
C TYR A 109 15.23 7.58 -12.85
N GLY A 110 16.25 7.57 -13.71
CA GLY A 110 17.62 7.17 -13.35
C GLY A 110 17.97 5.72 -13.67
N ASN A 111 19.19 5.33 -13.32
CA ASN A 111 19.69 3.96 -13.47
C ASN A 111 19.43 3.21 -12.16
N ALA A 112 18.39 2.38 -12.13
CA ALA A 112 17.97 1.69 -10.92
C ALA A 112 17.76 0.20 -11.18
N VAL A 113 18.10 -0.63 -10.18
CA VAL A 113 17.99 -2.10 -10.22
C VAL A 113 17.38 -2.56 -8.91
N MET A 114 16.32 -3.36 -8.98
CA MET A 114 15.75 -4.05 -7.82
C MET A 114 16.26 -5.49 -7.80
N ASN A 115 16.98 -5.85 -6.74
CA ASN A 115 17.37 -7.23 -6.45
C ASN A 115 16.64 -7.67 -5.18
N SER A 116 15.60 -8.49 -5.33
CA SER A 116 14.78 -8.94 -4.22
C SER A 116 14.37 -10.40 -4.37
N THR A 117 14.20 -11.09 -3.25
CA THR A 117 13.47 -12.36 -3.18
C THR A 117 12.13 -12.09 -2.50
N LEU A 118 11.02 -12.46 -3.15
CA LEU A 118 9.67 -12.32 -2.62
C LEU A 118 9.11 -13.68 -2.23
N GLY A 119 8.56 -13.78 -1.02
CA GLY A 119 7.71 -14.88 -0.59
C GLY A 119 6.38 -14.32 -0.08
N LEU A 120 5.28 -14.70 -0.72
CA LEU A 120 3.93 -14.38 -0.28
C LEU A 120 3.13 -15.68 -0.17
N GLN A 121 2.51 -15.89 0.99
CA GLN A 121 1.65 -17.02 1.25
C GLN A 121 0.29 -16.51 1.73
N ILE A 122 -0.77 -16.94 1.04
CA ILE A 122 -2.15 -16.66 1.44
C ILE A 122 -2.73 -17.94 2.00
N ASN A 123 -3.10 -17.90 3.28
CA ASN A 123 -3.79 -19.00 3.95
C ASN A 123 -5.26 -18.62 4.11
N LEU A 124 -6.13 -19.21 3.29
CA LEU A 124 -7.58 -19.11 3.46
C LEU A 124 -8.00 -20.19 4.46
N ALA A 125 -8.49 -19.78 5.63
CA ALA A 125 -9.00 -20.68 6.66
C ALA A 125 -10.45 -21.08 6.38
#